data_AF-A0AB38ANT8-F1
#
_entry.id   AF-A0AB38ANT8-F1
#
_cell.length_a   1.000
_cell.length_b   1.000
_cell.length_c   1.000
_cell.angle_alpha   90.00
_cell.angle_beta   90.00
_cell.angle_gamma   90.00
#
_symmetry.space_group_name_H-M   'P 1'
#
loop_
_entity.id
_entity.type
_entity.pdbx_description
1 polymer ?
#
loop_
_entity_poly.entity_id
_entity_poly.type
_entity_poly.pdbx_seq_one_letter_code
_entity_poly.pdbx_strand_id
1 'polypeptide(L)'
;MSKGFRADTGHMAKAAKEAHGHAERVERFSSNLDSKTRGRLLGKGKYGRIVEKALRPIIDSMITDMSKAMAKGHRSIGHGLEITRKNINEAEEAIRKDMRRHHDDRDAVHLKLGQRVLDEDDLRDKHRKQVAERVDDLRSQGHGPQRHLDPTDEMLRERLGKPMKILDGDGKPSRDDEGKPRYHRLEGGYVQSTDKVDPAHGPDAKQRLGEGAYMDAENPSKKHKCDAFSTAFNPGEDEAFMHADLHGRSLLDPADPGRQAIRFAPEDAWGPEGNHHEKFRGFYIDPDRPMTGETINYKPVDFRGANMLAIYEPDGMGGHTLKTMFPEPRRERNT
;
A
#
# COMPACT_ATOMS: atom_id res chain seq x y z
N MET A 1 -30.44 -17.89 -28.59
CA MET A 1 -29.49 -18.83 -27.96
C MET A 1 -28.17 -18.08 -27.74
N SER A 2 -27.98 -17.46 -26.57
CA SER A 2 -26.76 -16.71 -26.25
C SER A 2 -25.57 -17.67 -26.24
N LYS A 3 -24.57 -17.38 -27.09
CA LYS A 3 -23.26 -18.04 -27.01
C LYS A 3 -22.78 -17.93 -25.57
N GLY A 4 -22.46 -19.06 -24.94
CA GLY A 4 -22.10 -19.12 -23.51
C GLY A 4 -21.13 -17.99 -23.16
N PHE A 5 -21.53 -17.17 -22.19
CA PHE A 5 -20.75 -16.02 -21.72
C PHE A 5 -19.47 -16.55 -21.10
N ARG A 6 -18.36 -16.48 -21.84
CA ARG A 6 -17.01 -16.69 -21.29
C ARG A 6 -16.56 -15.34 -20.74
N ALA A 7 -16.62 -15.18 -19.43
CA ALA A 7 -15.99 -14.06 -18.75
C ALA A 7 -14.48 -14.37 -18.66
N ASP A 8 -13.71 -13.95 -19.66
CA ASP A 8 -12.26 -14.02 -19.58
C ASP A 8 -11.78 -12.95 -18.58
N THR A 9 -11.32 -13.40 -17.41
CA THR A 9 -10.87 -12.54 -16.30
C THR A 9 -9.72 -11.63 -16.71
N GLY A 10 -8.89 -12.03 -17.68
CA GLY A 10 -7.83 -11.20 -18.25
C GLY A 10 -8.38 -10.08 -19.13
N HIS A 11 -9.39 -10.36 -19.95
CA HIS A 11 -10.11 -9.33 -20.70
C HIS A 11 -10.91 -8.40 -19.79
N MET A 12 -11.49 -8.91 -18.70
CA MET A 12 -12.16 -8.09 -17.67
C MET A 12 -11.16 -7.18 -16.93
N ALA A 13 -9.98 -7.69 -16.58
CA ALA A 13 -8.92 -6.87 -15.97
C ALA A 13 -8.43 -5.78 -16.92
N LYS A 14 -8.21 -6.12 -18.20
CA LYS A 14 -7.86 -5.14 -19.24
C LYS A 14 -8.97 -4.11 -19.42
N ALA A 15 -10.23 -4.53 -19.46
CA ALA A 15 -11.39 -3.64 -19.58
C ALA A 15 -11.57 -2.74 -18.35
N ALA A 16 -11.34 -3.26 -17.14
CA ALA A 16 -11.34 -2.47 -15.91
C ALA A 16 -10.22 -1.42 -15.95
N LYS A 17 -8.99 -1.81 -16.31
CA LYS A 17 -7.86 -0.90 -16.49
C LYS A 17 -8.11 0.16 -17.56
N GLU A 18 -8.73 -0.22 -18.68
CA GLU A 18 -9.13 0.71 -19.73
C GLU A 18 -10.23 1.66 -19.27
N ALA A 19 -11.20 1.19 -18.46
CA ALA A 19 -12.27 2.00 -17.88
C ALA A 19 -11.72 3.00 -16.84
N HIS A 20 -10.84 2.55 -15.93
CA HIS A 20 -10.13 3.43 -15.00
C HIS A 20 -9.25 4.44 -15.73
N GLY A 21 -8.45 4.00 -16.70
CA GLY A 21 -7.62 4.89 -17.52
C GLY A 21 -8.44 5.86 -18.37
N HIS A 22 -9.65 5.48 -18.79
CA HIS A 22 -10.55 6.40 -19.48
C HIS A 22 -11.15 7.42 -18.53
N ALA A 23 -11.51 7.03 -17.30
CA ALA A 23 -11.91 7.96 -16.25
C ALA A 23 -10.81 9.01 -15.99
N GLU A 24 -9.56 8.57 -15.83
CA GLU A 24 -8.42 9.48 -15.65
C GLU A 24 -8.20 10.42 -16.83
N ARG A 25 -8.34 9.94 -18.08
CA ARG A 25 -8.24 10.78 -19.28
C ARG A 25 -9.34 11.83 -19.33
N VAL A 26 -10.58 11.46 -19.00
CA VAL A 26 -11.72 12.38 -18.93
C VAL A 26 -11.48 13.45 -17.86
N GLU A 27 -10.90 13.08 -16.72
CA GLU A 27 -10.56 14.02 -15.65
C GLU A 27 -9.42 14.97 -16.02
N ARG A 28 -8.35 14.45 -16.65
CA ARG A 28 -7.27 15.29 -17.16
C ARG A 28 -7.77 16.26 -18.22
N PHE A 29 -8.67 15.82 -19.09
CA PHE A 29 -9.30 16.69 -20.09
C PHE A 29 -10.18 17.77 -19.43
N SER A 30 -10.98 17.40 -18.44
CA SER A 30 -11.83 18.32 -17.67
C SER A 30 -11.00 19.36 -16.91
N SER A 31 -9.92 18.95 -16.25
CA SER A 31 -8.99 19.83 -15.52
C SER A 31 -8.22 20.76 -16.46
N ASN A 32 -7.80 20.27 -17.63
CA ASN A 32 -7.20 21.09 -18.68
C ASN A 32 -8.19 22.08 -19.29
N LEU A 33 -9.46 21.70 -19.45
CA LEU A 33 -10.51 22.59 -19.95
C LEU A 33 -10.86 23.66 -18.91
N ASP A 34 -10.97 23.29 -17.63
CA ASP A 34 -11.18 24.23 -16.51
C ASP A 34 -10.02 25.23 -16.41
N SER A 35 -8.77 24.77 -16.35
CA SER A 35 -7.60 25.66 -16.28
C SER A 35 -7.46 26.61 -17.47
N LYS A 36 -7.91 26.20 -18.67
CA LYS A 36 -7.88 27.07 -19.87
C LYS A 36 -9.04 28.06 -19.94
N THR A 37 -10.15 27.80 -19.26
CA THR A 37 -11.37 28.60 -19.39
C THR A 37 -11.72 29.39 -18.12
N ARG A 38 -11.27 28.97 -16.94
CA ARG A 38 -11.58 29.61 -15.65
C ARG A 38 -10.97 31.00 -15.54
N GLY A 39 -11.81 31.99 -15.23
CA GLY A 39 -11.42 33.39 -15.06
C GLY A 39 -11.02 34.14 -16.34
N ARG A 40 -11.12 33.52 -17.52
CA ARG A 40 -10.82 34.17 -18.80
C ARG A 40 -12.11 34.57 -19.53
N LEU A 41 -12.19 35.85 -19.89
CA LEU A 41 -13.22 36.37 -20.80
C LEU A 41 -13.11 35.65 -22.15
N LEU A 42 -14.17 34.94 -22.55
CA LEU A 42 -14.23 34.19 -23.82
C LEU A 42 -14.39 35.10 -25.06
N GLY A 43 -14.37 36.41 -24.88
CA GLY A 43 -14.34 37.42 -25.94
C GLY A 43 -14.22 38.85 -25.40
N LYS A 44 -13.92 39.83 -26.26
CA LYS A 44 -13.84 41.26 -25.90
C LYS A 44 -15.14 42.01 -26.30
N GLY A 45 -15.51 43.05 -25.55
CA GLY A 45 -16.62 43.96 -25.90
C GLY A 45 -18.03 43.37 -25.71
N LYS A 46 -19.04 43.97 -26.36
CA LYS A 46 -20.47 43.58 -26.24
C LYS A 46 -20.73 42.13 -26.70
N TYR A 47 -19.97 41.65 -27.68
CA TYR A 47 -20.03 40.26 -28.16
C TYR A 47 -19.40 39.26 -27.18
N GLY A 48 -18.32 39.64 -26.48
CA GLY A 48 -17.74 38.85 -25.40
C GLY A 48 -18.72 38.54 -24.27
N ARG A 49 -19.55 39.51 -23.87
CA ARG A 49 -20.60 39.31 -22.86
C ARG A 49 -21.72 38.36 -23.31
N ILE A 50 -22.02 38.34 -24.62
CA ILE A 50 -23.04 37.44 -25.19
C ILE A 50 -22.49 36.00 -25.23
N VAL A 51 -21.25 35.83 -25.70
CA VAL A 51 -20.52 34.57 -25.70
C VAL A 51 -20.36 34.03 -24.27
N GLU A 52 -19.99 34.87 -23.31
CA GLU A 52 -19.85 34.50 -21.91
C GLU A 52 -21.20 34.06 -21.31
N LYS A 53 -22.29 34.81 -21.52
CA LYS A 53 -23.61 34.41 -21.00
C LYS A 53 -24.17 33.13 -21.65
N ALA A 54 -23.87 32.88 -22.91
CA ALA A 54 -24.43 31.74 -23.65
C ALA A 54 -23.59 30.46 -23.51
N LEU A 55 -22.26 30.55 -23.58
CA LEU A 55 -21.37 29.39 -23.63
C LEU A 55 -20.77 29.02 -22.28
N ARG A 56 -20.64 29.97 -21.35
CA ARG A 56 -20.07 29.67 -20.03
C ARG A 56 -20.87 28.64 -19.23
N PRO A 57 -22.22 28.73 -19.15
CA PRO A 57 -23.00 27.71 -18.44
C PRO A 57 -22.87 26.31 -19.05
N ILE A 58 -22.71 26.23 -20.39
CA ILE A 58 -22.55 24.96 -21.10
C ILE A 58 -21.19 24.34 -20.78
N ILE A 59 -20.11 25.13 -20.82
CA ILE A 59 -18.76 24.67 -20.48
C ILE A 59 -18.67 24.26 -19.00
N ASP A 60 -19.23 25.06 -18.10
CA ASP A 60 -19.20 24.79 -16.67
C ASP A 60 -20.02 23.51 -16.33
N SER A 61 -21.16 23.26 -17.00
CA SER A 61 -21.92 22.00 -16.85
C SER A 61 -21.21 20.79 -17.48
N MET A 62 -20.54 20.96 -18.61
CA MET A 62 -19.72 19.89 -19.21
C MET A 62 -18.56 19.48 -18.28
N ILE A 63 -17.87 20.45 -17.67
CA ILE A 63 -16.75 20.22 -16.73
C ILE A 63 -17.25 19.64 -15.40
N THR A 64 -18.33 20.20 -14.84
CA THR A 64 -18.72 19.89 -13.46
C THR A 64 -19.66 18.71 -13.37
N ASP A 65 -20.62 18.59 -14.29
CA ASP A 65 -21.68 17.58 -14.19
C ASP A 65 -21.38 16.39 -15.09
N MET A 66 -21.08 16.63 -16.37
CA MET A 66 -20.89 15.55 -17.34
C MET A 66 -19.55 14.83 -17.17
N SER A 67 -18.43 15.56 -17.06
CA SER A 67 -17.11 14.93 -16.90
C SER A 67 -16.98 14.19 -15.57
N LYS A 68 -17.54 14.70 -14.47
CA LYS A 68 -17.56 14.00 -13.18
C LYS A 68 -18.50 12.80 -13.18
N ALA A 69 -19.71 12.92 -13.75
CA ALA A 69 -20.63 11.79 -13.87
C ALA A 69 -20.06 10.69 -14.76
N MET A 70 -19.39 11.05 -15.85
CA MET A 70 -18.76 10.10 -16.78
C MET A 70 -17.53 9.43 -16.16
N ALA A 71 -16.68 10.17 -15.44
CA ALA A 71 -15.56 9.59 -14.70
C ALA A 71 -16.05 8.68 -13.55
N LYS A 72 -17.13 9.05 -12.86
CA LYS A 72 -17.78 8.21 -11.84
C LYS A 72 -18.41 6.97 -12.45
N GLY A 73 -19.05 7.09 -13.62
CA GLY A 73 -19.61 5.96 -14.37
C GLY A 73 -18.55 4.96 -14.82
N HIS A 74 -17.46 5.43 -15.43
CA HIS A 74 -16.35 4.56 -15.84
C HIS A 74 -15.61 3.92 -14.65
N ARG A 75 -15.47 4.63 -13.52
CA ARG A 75 -14.95 4.01 -12.29
C ARG A 75 -15.89 2.98 -11.71
N SER A 76 -17.19 3.24 -11.67
CA SER A 76 -18.20 2.27 -11.23
C SER A 76 -18.19 1.01 -12.10
N ILE A 77 -18.02 1.16 -13.42
CA ILE A 77 -17.86 0.02 -14.34
C ILE A 77 -16.56 -0.72 -14.05
N GLY A 78 -15.43 -0.02 -13.88
CA GLY A 78 -14.16 -0.63 -13.49
C GLY A 78 -14.26 -1.43 -12.20
N HIS A 79 -14.86 -0.84 -11.17
CA HIS A 79 -15.06 -1.47 -9.87
C HIS A 79 -16.04 -2.65 -9.93
N GLY A 80 -17.12 -2.54 -10.72
CA GLY A 80 -18.03 -3.65 -10.98
C GLY A 80 -17.34 -4.82 -11.69
N LEU A 81 -16.43 -4.54 -12.62
CA LEU A 81 -15.61 -5.55 -13.29
C LEU A 81 -14.58 -6.18 -12.34
N GLU A 82 -14.00 -5.41 -11.42
CA GLU A 82 -13.11 -5.92 -10.36
C GLU A 82 -13.85 -6.83 -9.38
N ILE A 83 -15.05 -6.44 -8.93
CA ILE A 83 -15.90 -7.27 -8.06
C ILE A 83 -16.32 -8.54 -8.81
N THR A 84 -16.71 -8.42 -10.08
CA THR A 84 -17.09 -9.58 -10.90
C THR A 84 -15.90 -10.53 -11.09
N ARG A 85 -14.70 -9.99 -11.33
CA ARG A 85 -13.46 -10.76 -11.39
C ARG A 85 -13.15 -11.43 -10.06
N LYS A 86 -13.30 -10.72 -8.93
CA LYS A 86 -13.12 -11.27 -7.58
C LYS A 86 -14.04 -12.46 -7.36
N ASN A 87 -15.33 -12.32 -7.65
CA ASN A 87 -16.31 -13.39 -7.49
C ASN A 87 -16.01 -14.60 -8.39
N ILE A 88 -15.51 -14.37 -9.62
CA ILE A 88 -15.08 -15.46 -10.52
C ILE A 88 -13.84 -16.16 -9.96
N ASN A 89 -12.87 -15.40 -9.47
CA ASN A 89 -11.66 -15.96 -8.86
C ASN A 89 -11.97 -16.77 -7.59
N GLU A 90 -12.82 -16.26 -6.71
CA GLU A 90 -13.27 -16.96 -5.50
C GLU A 90 -14.05 -18.24 -5.85
N ALA A 91 -14.86 -18.21 -6.91
CA ALA A 91 -15.55 -19.39 -7.42
C ALA A 91 -14.55 -20.40 -8.01
N GLU A 92 -13.55 -19.96 -8.77
CA GLU A 92 -12.48 -20.83 -9.30
C GLU A 92 -11.66 -21.47 -8.18
N GLU A 93 -11.35 -20.72 -7.13
CA GLU A 93 -10.62 -21.21 -5.96
C GLU A 93 -11.44 -22.21 -5.14
N ALA A 94 -12.73 -21.94 -4.94
CA ALA A 94 -13.66 -22.87 -4.31
C ALA A 94 -13.78 -24.17 -5.11
N ILE A 95 -13.89 -24.09 -6.44
CA ILE A 95 -13.90 -25.26 -7.34
C ILE A 95 -12.56 -26.01 -7.24
N ARG A 96 -11.42 -25.31 -7.20
CA ARG A 96 -10.10 -25.94 -7.04
C ARG A 96 -9.97 -26.67 -5.70
N LYS A 97 -10.49 -26.09 -4.62
CA LYS A 97 -10.48 -26.68 -3.27
C LYS A 97 -11.36 -27.93 -3.21
N ASP A 98 -12.48 -27.92 -3.93
CA ASP A 98 -13.38 -29.07 -4.06
C ASP A 98 -12.77 -30.18 -4.94
N MET A 99 -12.15 -29.83 -6.07
CA MET A 99 -11.42 -30.78 -6.93
C MET A 99 -10.21 -31.42 -6.24
N ARG A 100 -9.55 -30.73 -5.29
CA ARG A 100 -8.50 -31.33 -4.45
C ARG A 100 -9.03 -32.40 -3.48
N ARG A 101 -10.31 -32.36 -3.11
CA ARG A 101 -10.95 -33.34 -2.21
C ARG A 101 -11.47 -34.57 -2.94
N HIS A 102 -11.77 -34.44 -4.24
CA HIS A 102 -12.22 -35.53 -5.10
C HIS A 102 -11.11 -35.97 -6.07
N HIS A 103 -10.11 -36.69 -5.54
CA HIS A 103 -8.96 -37.14 -6.34
C HIS A 103 -9.28 -38.35 -7.26
N ASP A 104 -10.49 -38.92 -7.17
CA ASP A 104 -10.88 -40.17 -7.83
C ASP A 104 -11.88 -40.02 -9.00
N ASP A 105 -12.50 -38.86 -9.22
CA ASP A 105 -13.40 -38.67 -10.38
C ASP A 105 -12.70 -37.91 -11.51
N ARG A 106 -11.71 -38.56 -12.12
CA ARG A 106 -11.06 -38.09 -13.37
C ARG A 106 -11.91 -38.38 -14.60
N ASP A 107 -13.21 -38.12 -14.58
CA ASP A 107 -14.00 -38.19 -15.80
C ASP A 107 -15.19 -37.23 -15.81
N ALA A 108 -15.29 -36.50 -16.93
CA ALA A 108 -16.47 -35.80 -17.49
C ALA A 108 -16.40 -34.26 -17.60
N VAL A 109 -15.31 -33.70 -18.14
CA VAL A 109 -15.43 -32.47 -18.93
C VAL A 109 -15.16 -32.80 -20.40
N HIS A 110 -16.23 -33.01 -21.17
CA HIS A 110 -16.14 -33.13 -22.63
C HIS A 110 -15.81 -31.76 -23.24
N LEU A 111 -14.51 -31.49 -23.38
CA LEU A 111 -14.00 -30.31 -24.07
C LEU A 111 -14.37 -30.38 -25.56
N LYS A 112 -15.04 -29.34 -26.08
CA LYS A 112 -15.26 -29.20 -27.52
C LYS A 112 -13.94 -28.91 -28.23
N LEU A 113 -13.85 -29.27 -29.52
CA LEU A 113 -12.72 -28.95 -30.39
C LEU A 113 -12.37 -27.45 -30.28
N GLY A 114 -11.18 -27.13 -29.75
CA GLY A 114 -10.71 -25.74 -29.51
C GLY A 114 -10.83 -25.23 -28.07
N GLN A 115 -11.31 -26.02 -27.11
CA GLN A 115 -11.22 -25.71 -25.68
C GLN A 115 -9.94 -26.30 -25.08
N ARG A 116 -9.12 -25.47 -24.46
CA ARG A 116 -8.02 -25.89 -23.57
C ARG A 116 -8.44 -25.59 -22.13
N VAL A 117 -8.29 -26.55 -21.24
CA VAL A 117 -8.20 -26.30 -19.80
C VAL A 117 -6.85 -25.63 -19.59
N LEU A 118 -6.80 -24.53 -18.84
CA LEU A 118 -5.51 -23.97 -18.42
C LEU A 118 -4.88 -25.01 -17.51
N ASP A 119 -3.68 -25.46 -17.86
CA ASP A 119 -2.97 -26.41 -17.03
C ASP A 119 -2.68 -25.76 -15.66
N GLU A 120 -2.42 -26.57 -14.62
CA GLU A 120 -2.24 -26.04 -13.25
C GLU A 120 -1.13 -24.98 -13.19
N ASP A 121 -0.10 -25.13 -14.04
CA ASP A 121 1.02 -24.19 -14.17
C ASP A 121 0.57 -22.85 -14.79
N ASP A 122 -0.28 -22.86 -15.81
CA ASP A 122 -0.84 -21.64 -16.40
C ASP A 122 -1.69 -20.85 -15.40
N LEU A 123 -2.43 -21.54 -14.54
CA LEU A 123 -3.20 -20.91 -13.46
C LEU A 123 -2.29 -20.31 -12.39
N ARG A 124 -1.20 -21.00 -12.02
CA ARG A 124 -0.20 -20.49 -11.07
C ARG A 124 0.51 -19.25 -11.62
N ASP A 125 0.89 -19.26 -12.89
CA ASP A 125 1.58 -18.12 -13.50
C ASP A 125 0.65 -16.91 -13.67
N LYS A 126 -0.61 -17.13 -14.04
CA LYS A 126 -1.62 -16.07 -14.02
C LYS A 126 -1.80 -15.49 -12.62
N HIS A 127 -1.89 -16.33 -11.60
CA HIS A 127 -2.03 -15.88 -10.21
C HIS A 127 -0.84 -15.04 -9.77
N ARG A 128 0.39 -15.53 -9.98
CA ARG A 128 1.62 -14.77 -9.70
C ARG A 128 1.65 -13.42 -10.39
N LYS A 129 1.22 -13.36 -11.66
CA LYS A 129 1.11 -12.10 -12.40
C LYS A 129 0.08 -11.16 -11.77
N GLN A 130 -1.07 -11.66 -11.32
CA GLN A 130 -2.08 -10.85 -10.65
C GLN A 130 -1.58 -10.30 -9.32
N VAL A 131 -0.88 -11.11 -8.53
CA VAL A 131 -0.23 -10.68 -7.28
C VAL A 131 0.78 -9.57 -7.58
N ALA A 132 1.68 -9.79 -8.55
CA ALA A 132 2.68 -8.80 -8.92
C ALA A 132 2.06 -7.47 -9.40
N GLU A 133 1.06 -7.53 -10.29
CA GLU A 133 0.32 -6.34 -10.75
C GLU A 133 -0.34 -5.60 -9.59
N ARG A 134 -0.93 -6.31 -8.63
CA ARG A 134 -1.57 -5.70 -7.47
C ARG A 134 -0.56 -5.05 -6.53
N VAL A 135 0.58 -5.71 -6.27
CA VAL A 135 1.63 -5.13 -5.43
C VAL A 135 2.25 -3.90 -6.11
N ASP A 136 2.44 -3.92 -7.44
CA ASP A 136 2.87 -2.75 -8.21
C ASP A 136 1.87 -1.59 -8.13
N ASP A 137 0.57 -1.89 -8.22
CA ASP A 137 -0.46 -0.86 -8.03
C ASP A 137 -0.41 -0.28 -6.60
N LEU A 138 -0.17 -1.12 -5.57
CA LEU A 138 -0.01 -0.65 -4.19
C LEU A 138 1.24 0.22 -4.00
N ARG A 139 2.35 -0.09 -4.71
CA ARG A 139 3.55 0.76 -4.75
C ARG A 139 3.26 2.16 -5.27
N SER A 140 2.25 2.32 -6.13
CA SER A 140 1.85 3.63 -6.69
C SER A 140 0.89 4.42 -5.81
N GLN A 141 0.20 3.77 -4.87
CA GLN A 141 -0.82 4.36 -3.99
C GLN A 141 -0.24 4.95 -2.69
N GLY A 142 0.97 4.53 -2.32
CA GLY A 142 1.68 4.92 -1.12
C GLY A 142 2.95 4.06 -0.99
N HIS A 143 3.65 4.17 0.14
CA HIS A 143 4.91 3.44 0.34
C HIS A 143 4.77 2.23 1.27
N GLY A 144 3.59 1.62 1.35
CA GLY A 144 3.39 0.38 2.11
C GLY A 144 4.38 -0.71 1.69
N PRO A 145 4.36 -1.16 0.41
CA PRO A 145 5.32 -2.16 -0.06
C PRO A 145 6.78 -1.70 0.08
N GLN A 146 7.11 -0.47 -0.31
CA GLN A 146 8.49 0.01 -0.29
C GLN A 146 9.04 0.19 1.15
N ARG A 147 8.18 0.36 2.16
CA ARG A 147 8.57 0.48 3.57
C ARG A 147 8.53 -0.83 4.35
N HIS A 148 7.78 -1.84 3.87
CA HIS A 148 7.44 -3.01 4.69
C HIS A 148 7.37 -4.35 3.94
N LEU A 149 7.50 -4.39 2.61
CA LEU A 149 7.60 -5.62 1.82
C LEU A 149 8.98 -5.72 1.16
N ASP A 150 9.38 -4.67 0.45
CA ASP A 150 10.61 -4.57 -0.33
C ASP A 150 11.92 -4.22 0.44
N PRO A 151 11.92 -3.66 1.67
CA PRO A 151 13.18 -3.24 2.31
C PRO A 151 14.18 -4.36 2.54
N THR A 152 15.48 -4.10 2.47
CA THR A 152 16.48 -5.03 3.02
C THR A 152 16.57 -4.91 4.55
N ASP A 153 17.20 -5.86 5.23
CA ASP A 153 17.47 -5.77 6.67
C ASP A 153 18.33 -4.55 7.03
N GLU A 154 19.25 -4.18 6.14
CA GLU A 154 20.04 -2.97 6.28
C GLU A 154 19.13 -1.74 6.26
N MET A 155 18.24 -1.63 5.27
CA MET A 155 17.28 -0.52 5.19
C MET A 155 16.39 -0.45 6.44
N LEU A 156 15.98 -1.60 7.00
CA LEU A 156 15.23 -1.63 8.26
C LEU A 156 16.05 -1.10 9.45
N ARG A 157 17.34 -1.42 9.54
CA ARG A 157 18.24 -0.87 10.58
C ARG A 157 18.49 0.61 10.37
N GLU A 158 18.70 1.06 9.13
CA GLU A 158 18.86 2.49 8.81
C GLU A 158 17.61 3.30 9.13
N ARG A 159 16.42 2.71 8.96
CA ARG A 159 15.16 3.31 9.37
C ARG A 159 15.08 3.59 10.86
N LEU A 160 15.73 2.78 11.70
CA LEU A 160 15.78 3.04 13.14
C LEU A 160 16.64 4.26 13.48
N GLY A 161 17.54 4.68 12.59
CA GLY A 161 18.38 5.86 12.80
C GLY A 161 19.39 5.69 13.94
N LYS A 162 19.85 6.81 14.49
CA LYS A 162 20.88 6.88 15.53
C LYS A 162 20.29 7.15 16.91
N PRO A 163 20.69 6.43 17.97
CA PRO A 163 20.32 6.73 19.35
C PRO A 163 20.56 8.19 19.74
N MET A 164 19.56 8.85 20.30
CA MET A 164 19.69 10.23 20.79
C MET A 164 20.36 10.22 22.17
N LYS A 165 21.58 10.75 22.24
CA LYS A 165 22.33 10.92 23.50
C LYS A 165 21.75 12.08 24.31
N ILE A 166 21.69 11.91 25.62
CA ILE A 166 21.41 13.01 26.56
C ILE A 166 22.71 13.80 26.69
N LEU A 167 22.64 15.12 26.51
CA LEU A 167 23.79 16.00 26.66
C LEU A 167 23.76 16.68 28.04
N ASP A 168 24.93 16.89 28.62
CA ASP A 168 25.13 17.70 29.83
C ASP A 168 25.13 19.21 29.50
N GLY A 169 25.32 20.05 30.52
CA GLY A 169 25.34 21.51 30.37
C GLY A 169 26.46 22.05 29.47
N ASP A 170 27.50 21.25 29.23
CA ASP A 170 28.63 21.58 28.37
C ASP A 170 28.46 21.01 26.94
N GLY A 171 27.32 20.40 26.64
CA GLY A 171 27.02 19.79 25.34
C GLY A 171 27.72 18.45 25.10
N LYS A 172 28.31 17.83 26.13
CA LYS A 172 28.92 16.49 26.04
C LYS A 172 27.90 15.43 26.42
N PRO A 173 28.04 14.17 25.95
CA PRO A 173 27.15 13.09 26.37
C PRO A 173 27.19 12.89 27.88
N SER A 174 26.04 13.10 28.54
CA SER A 174 25.84 12.76 29.95
C SER A 174 26.13 11.27 30.14
N ARG A 175 26.83 10.93 31.21
CA ARG A 175 27.22 9.55 31.54
C ARG A 175 26.46 9.05 32.77
N ASP A 176 26.22 7.75 32.83
CA ASP A 176 25.73 7.08 34.04
C ASP A 176 26.87 6.79 35.03
N ASP A 177 26.54 6.15 36.15
CA ASP A 177 27.48 5.83 37.23
C ASP A 177 28.59 4.85 36.79
N GLU A 178 28.36 4.11 35.68
CA GLU A 178 29.33 3.21 35.06
C GLU A 178 30.17 3.91 33.97
N GLY A 179 29.96 5.22 33.76
CA GLY A 179 30.67 6.03 32.79
C GLY A 179 30.20 5.84 31.34
N LYS A 180 29.05 5.18 31.10
CA LYS A 180 28.47 4.97 29.77
C LYS A 180 27.52 6.11 29.40
N PRO A 181 27.41 6.49 28.10
CA PRO A 181 26.50 7.54 27.67
C PRO A 181 25.04 7.20 27.99
N ARG A 182 24.29 8.19 28.46
CA ARG A 182 22.85 8.09 28.65
C ARG A 182 22.11 8.48 27.38
N TYR A 183 20.97 7.83 27.13
CA TYR A 183 20.16 8.02 25.93
C TYR A 183 18.73 8.41 26.29
N HIS A 184 18.10 9.21 25.43
CA HIS A 184 16.68 9.52 25.52
C HIS A 184 15.84 8.25 25.33
N ARG A 185 14.74 8.16 26.09
CA ARG A 185 13.83 7.03 26.07
C ARG A 185 12.46 7.45 25.57
N LEU A 186 11.85 6.59 24.77
CA LEU A 186 10.43 6.64 24.46
C LEU A 186 9.62 6.09 25.64
N GLU A 187 8.33 6.40 25.65
CA GLU A 187 7.39 5.72 26.52
C GLU A 187 7.44 4.21 26.25
N GLY A 188 7.64 3.41 27.30
CA GLY A 188 7.88 1.97 27.22
C GLY A 188 9.35 1.52 27.23
N GLY A 189 10.32 2.41 27.48
CA GLY A 189 11.72 2.03 27.77
C GLY A 189 12.66 1.91 26.55
N TYR A 190 12.11 1.96 25.34
CA TYR A 190 12.87 1.95 24.09
C TYR A 190 13.71 3.21 23.90
N VAL A 191 14.78 3.08 23.10
CA VAL A 191 15.68 4.20 22.78
C VAL A 191 15.02 5.12 21.76
N GLN A 192 15.00 6.42 22.06
CA GLN A 192 14.62 7.43 21.08
C GLN A 192 15.78 7.68 20.10
N SER A 193 15.47 7.84 18.82
CA SER A 193 16.48 8.00 17.77
C SER A 193 16.17 9.12 16.78
N THR A 194 17.23 9.62 16.13
CA THR A 194 17.23 10.66 15.08
C THR A 194 17.80 10.09 13.79
N ASP A 195 17.80 10.88 12.70
CA ASP A 195 18.47 10.57 11.43
C ASP A 195 18.00 9.24 10.83
N LYS A 196 16.68 9.02 10.94
CA LYS A 196 15.97 7.85 10.41
C LYS A 196 15.87 7.97 8.89
N VAL A 197 16.22 6.90 8.18
CA VAL A 197 16.13 6.84 6.72
C VAL A 197 14.83 6.16 6.31
N ASP A 198 14.09 6.77 5.39
CA ASP A 198 12.88 6.14 4.84
C ASP A 198 13.27 5.00 3.89
N PRO A 199 12.87 3.73 4.16
CA PRO A 199 13.17 2.63 3.23
C PRO A 199 12.57 2.85 1.84
N ALA A 200 11.55 3.70 1.72
CA ALA A 200 10.98 4.10 0.44
C ALA A 200 11.98 4.74 -0.53
N HIS A 201 13.10 5.29 -0.05
CA HIS A 201 14.16 5.82 -0.90
C HIS A 201 14.93 4.73 -1.67
N GLY A 202 14.73 3.46 -1.33
CA GLY A 202 15.44 2.33 -1.90
C GLY A 202 16.84 2.14 -1.32
N PRO A 203 17.62 1.19 -1.88
CA PRO A 203 18.99 0.93 -1.44
C PRO A 203 19.91 2.13 -1.65
N ASP A 204 20.99 2.16 -0.86
CA ASP A 204 22.06 3.17 -0.90
C ASP A 204 21.57 4.63 -0.73
N ALA A 205 20.40 4.83 -0.10
CA ALA A 205 19.76 6.14 0.01
C ALA A 205 20.69 7.23 0.57
N LYS A 206 21.48 6.92 1.60
CA LYS A 206 22.45 7.86 2.18
C LYS A 206 23.51 8.31 1.18
N GLN A 207 24.04 7.39 0.37
CA GLN A 207 25.04 7.71 -0.64
C GLN A 207 24.43 8.52 -1.80
N ARG A 208 23.22 8.16 -2.23
CA ARG A 208 22.55 8.80 -3.37
C ARG A 208 21.96 10.17 -3.04
N LEU A 209 21.45 10.36 -1.82
CA LEU A 209 20.64 11.52 -1.44
C LEU A 209 21.32 12.42 -0.39
N GLY A 210 22.39 11.97 0.27
CA GLY A 210 23.02 12.71 1.37
C GLY A 210 22.03 13.03 2.48
N GLU A 211 21.93 14.31 2.86
CA GLU A 211 20.95 14.80 3.85
C GLU A 211 19.49 14.53 3.46
N GLY A 212 19.20 14.40 2.16
CA GLY A 212 17.87 14.06 1.67
C GLY A 212 17.41 12.66 2.11
N ALA A 213 18.32 11.76 2.47
CA ALA A 213 17.99 10.41 2.92
C ALA A 213 17.19 10.40 4.23
N TYR A 214 17.31 11.45 5.05
CA TYR A 214 16.60 11.58 6.32
C TYR A 214 15.20 12.18 6.19
N MET A 215 14.83 12.63 4.98
CA MET A 215 13.50 13.15 4.69
C MET A 215 12.54 12.02 4.35
N ASP A 216 11.24 12.26 4.53
CA ASP A 216 10.20 11.33 4.12
C ASP A 216 10.11 11.30 2.59
N ALA A 217 10.06 10.10 2.00
CA ALA A 217 10.02 9.96 0.54
C ALA A 217 8.72 10.53 -0.06
N GLU A 218 7.62 10.54 0.69
CA GLU A 218 6.35 11.11 0.24
C GLU A 218 6.28 12.61 0.49
N ASN A 219 6.97 13.07 1.53
CA ASN A 219 6.99 14.47 1.91
C ASN A 219 8.42 14.94 2.21
N PRO A 220 9.16 15.37 1.17
CA PRO A 220 10.55 15.81 1.32
C PRO A 220 10.73 17.04 2.23
N SER A 221 9.65 17.71 2.65
CA SER A 221 9.71 18.82 3.61
C SER A 221 9.76 18.37 5.08
N LYS A 222 9.53 17.08 5.35
CA LYS A 222 9.49 16.51 6.70
C LYS A 222 10.54 15.42 6.85
N LYS A 223 11.18 15.37 8.01
CA LYS A 223 12.04 14.24 8.37
C LYS A 223 11.20 12.97 8.50
N HIS A 224 11.72 11.85 8.02
CA HIS A 224 11.08 10.56 8.18
C HIS A 224 11.00 10.18 9.67
N LYS A 225 9.91 9.50 10.03
CA LYS A 225 9.70 9.01 11.41
C LYS A 225 9.33 7.54 11.37
N CYS A 226 9.90 6.80 12.31
CA CYS A 226 9.45 5.46 12.69
C CYS A 226 9.44 5.39 14.22
N ASP A 227 8.61 4.50 14.75
CA ASP A 227 8.52 4.24 16.18
C ASP A 227 9.75 3.44 16.68
N ALA A 228 9.63 2.77 17.82
CA ALA A 228 10.68 1.92 18.40
C ALA A 228 11.08 0.73 17.49
N PHE A 229 10.17 0.28 16.63
CA PHE A 229 10.36 -0.89 15.77
C PHE A 229 10.43 -0.50 14.29
N SER A 230 11.28 -1.21 13.57
CA SER A 230 11.34 -1.20 12.11
C SER A 230 11.03 -2.60 11.62
N THR A 231 9.81 -2.80 11.11
CA THR A 231 9.24 -4.12 10.81
C THR A 231 8.90 -4.26 9.35
N ALA A 232 8.88 -5.49 8.84
CA ALA A 232 8.53 -5.83 7.48
C ALA A 232 8.04 -7.28 7.40
N PHE A 233 7.36 -7.57 6.30
CA PHE A 233 7.16 -8.93 5.81
C PHE A 233 8.50 -9.52 5.35
N ASN A 234 8.59 -10.85 5.38
CA ASN A 234 9.72 -11.54 4.79
C ASN A 234 9.73 -11.41 3.26
N PRO A 235 10.90 -11.58 2.63
CA PRO A 235 10.98 -11.65 1.17
C PRO A 235 10.07 -12.74 0.60
N GLY A 236 9.34 -12.43 -0.48
CA GLY A 236 8.44 -13.38 -1.16
C GLY A 236 7.02 -13.48 -0.58
N GLU A 237 6.68 -12.66 0.41
CA GLU A 237 5.33 -12.62 1.00
C GLU A 237 4.38 -11.64 0.28
N ASP A 238 4.60 -11.39 -1.02
CA ASP A 238 3.80 -10.50 -1.88
C ASP A 238 2.31 -10.87 -1.88
N GLU A 239 2.01 -12.16 -1.95
CA GLU A 239 0.64 -12.68 -1.94
C GLU A 239 -0.06 -12.38 -0.62
N ALA A 240 0.60 -12.61 0.50
CA ALA A 240 0.06 -12.30 1.82
C ALA A 240 -0.13 -10.79 2.02
N PHE A 241 0.81 -9.96 1.54
CA PHE A 241 0.66 -8.52 1.55
C PHE A 241 -0.57 -8.07 0.74
N MET A 242 -0.80 -8.67 -0.43
CA MET A 242 -2.02 -8.43 -1.21
C MET A 242 -3.28 -8.82 -0.42
N HIS A 243 -3.32 -10.02 0.16
CA HIS A 243 -4.49 -10.49 0.91
C HIS A 243 -4.77 -9.64 2.14
N ALA A 244 -3.72 -9.21 2.86
CA ALA A 244 -3.83 -8.29 3.98
C ALA A 244 -4.46 -6.94 3.57
N ASP A 245 -4.04 -6.35 2.44
CA ASP A 245 -4.67 -5.13 1.92
C ASP A 245 -6.14 -5.35 1.55
N LEU A 246 -6.47 -6.47 0.89
CA LEU A 246 -7.85 -6.79 0.53
C LEU A 246 -8.74 -6.97 1.77
N HIS A 247 -8.22 -7.63 2.80
CA HIS A 247 -8.92 -7.79 4.08
C HIS A 247 -9.10 -6.44 4.78
N GLY A 248 -8.02 -5.65 4.92
CA GLY A 248 -8.08 -4.32 5.54
C GLY A 248 -9.08 -3.39 4.86
N ARG A 249 -9.15 -3.41 3.52
CA ARG A 249 -10.16 -2.66 2.75
C ARG A 249 -11.59 -3.11 3.02
N SER A 250 -11.81 -4.39 3.29
CA SER A 250 -13.15 -4.91 3.62
C SER A 250 -13.67 -4.43 4.97
N LEU A 251 -12.77 -3.97 5.84
CA LEU A 251 -13.07 -3.45 7.17
C LEU A 251 -13.18 -1.93 7.23
N LEU A 252 -12.96 -1.23 6.11
CA LEU A 252 -13.13 0.23 6.05
C LEU A 252 -14.59 0.60 6.32
N ASP A 253 -14.79 1.59 7.19
CA ASP A 253 -16.10 2.17 7.41
C ASP A 253 -16.44 3.11 6.24
N PRO A 254 -17.43 2.78 5.39
CA PRO A 254 -17.81 3.64 4.28
C PRO A 254 -18.44 4.97 4.74
N ALA A 255 -18.84 5.09 6.01
CA ALA A 255 -19.37 6.32 6.58
C ALA A 255 -18.29 7.27 7.09
N ASP A 256 -17.05 6.80 7.28
CA ASP A 256 -15.93 7.63 7.71
C ASP A 256 -15.04 8.03 6.51
N PRO A 257 -15.17 9.25 5.98
CA PRO A 257 -14.34 9.73 4.86
C PRO A 257 -12.91 10.08 5.28
N GLY A 258 -12.56 9.93 6.57
CA GLY A 258 -11.26 10.27 7.13
C GLY A 258 -10.21 9.18 6.96
N ARG A 259 -9.04 9.43 7.55
CA ARG A 259 -7.96 8.43 7.65
C ARG A 259 -8.39 7.33 8.60
N GLN A 260 -8.30 6.09 8.14
CA GLN A 260 -8.69 4.91 8.93
C GLN A 260 -7.47 4.02 9.19
N ALA A 261 -7.37 3.48 10.40
CA ALA A 261 -6.32 2.55 10.81
C ALA A 261 -6.97 1.23 11.22
N ILE A 262 -6.75 0.20 10.42
CA ILE A 262 -7.36 -1.12 10.61
C ILE A 262 -6.30 -2.07 11.18
N ARG A 263 -6.61 -2.64 12.34
CA ARG A 263 -5.78 -3.64 13.02
C ARG A 263 -6.45 -5.00 12.91
N PHE A 264 -5.72 -6.00 12.45
CA PHE A 264 -6.21 -7.36 12.23
C PHE A 264 -5.11 -8.38 12.43
N ALA A 265 -5.47 -9.66 12.44
CA ALA A 265 -4.55 -10.72 12.81
C ALA A 265 -3.75 -11.21 11.58
N PRO A 266 -2.53 -11.74 11.75
CA PRO A 266 -1.78 -12.36 10.65
C PRO A 266 -2.58 -13.42 9.88
N GLU A 267 -3.43 -14.18 10.58
CA GLU A 267 -4.28 -15.23 10.02
C GLU A 267 -5.22 -14.72 8.92
N ASP A 268 -5.58 -13.44 8.92
CA ASP A 268 -6.43 -12.84 7.89
C ASP A 268 -5.70 -12.66 6.55
N ALA A 269 -4.36 -12.75 6.52
CA ALA A 269 -3.54 -12.68 5.31
C ALA A 269 -3.06 -14.05 4.80
N TRP A 270 -2.69 -14.96 5.71
CA TRP A 270 -2.14 -16.28 5.38
C TRP A 270 -3.15 -17.43 5.56
N GLY A 271 -4.28 -17.18 6.20
CA GLY A 271 -5.24 -18.20 6.64
C GLY A 271 -5.05 -18.62 8.10
N PRO A 272 -6.00 -19.40 8.63
CA PRO A 272 -6.07 -19.74 10.06
C PRO A 272 -5.03 -20.76 10.51
N GLU A 273 -4.35 -21.41 9.58
CA GLU A 273 -3.39 -22.48 9.87
C GLU A 273 -1.96 -21.97 9.73
N GLY A 274 -1.09 -22.41 10.64
CA GLY A 274 0.34 -22.19 10.56
C GLY A 274 0.90 -21.20 11.57
N ASN A 275 2.23 -21.12 11.56
CA ASN A 275 2.96 -20.23 12.43
C ASN A 275 3.34 -18.93 11.67
N HIS A 276 2.57 -17.86 11.86
CA HIS A 276 2.76 -16.63 11.11
C HIS A 276 3.86 -15.71 11.67
N HIS A 277 4.33 -15.93 12.90
CA HIS A 277 5.34 -15.03 13.48
C HIS A 277 6.71 -15.13 12.78
N GLU A 278 6.99 -16.25 12.10
CA GLU A 278 8.20 -16.44 11.29
C GLU A 278 8.09 -15.80 9.90
N LYS A 279 6.91 -15.26 9.53
CA LYS A 279 6.66 -14.58 8.25
C LYS A 279 7.05 -13.10 8.27
N PHE A 280 7.43 -12.60 9.44
CA PHE A 280 7.83 -11.23 9.66
C PHE A 280 9.30 -11.16 10.08
N ARG A 281 9.87 -9.98 9.85
CA ARG A 281 11.19 -9.61 10.33
C ARG A 281 11.18 -8.17 10.79
N GLY A 282 12.12 -7.84 11.64
CA GLY A 282 12.26 -6.48 12.11
C GLY A 282 13.29 -6.36 13.20
N PHE A 283 13.63 -5.12 13.49
CA PHE A 283 14.64 -4.77 14.46
C PHE A 283 14.15 -3.65 15.37
N TYR A 284 14.74 -3.59 16.56
CA TYR A 284 14.74 -2.41 17.43
C TYR A 284 16.15 -2.20 17.98
N ILE A 285 16.42 -0.98 18.44
CA ILE A 285 17.69 -0.66 19.11
C ILE A 285 17.63 -1.26 20.51
N ASP A 286 18.65 -2.02 20.89
CA ASP A 286 18.73 -2.65 22.21
C ASP A 286 18.59 -1.59 23.32
N PRO A 287 17.54 -1.65 24.15
CA PRO A 287 17.33 -0.65 25.18
C PRO A 287 18.41 -0.70 26.25
N ASP A 288 18.97 -1.85 26.61
CA ASP A 288 19.94 -1.93 27.70
C ASP A 288 21.34 -1.54 27.24
N ARG A 289 21.67 -1.87 25.99
CA ARG A 289 22.96 -1.57 25.36
C ARG A 289 22.76 -0.99 23.97
N PRO A 290 22.36 0.28 23.80
CA PRO A 290 22.06 0.84 22.47
C PRO A 290 23.25 0.89 21.52
N MET A 291 24.47 0.95 22.06
CA MET A 291 25.72 1.09 21.30
C MET A 291 26.80 0.14 21.84
N THR A 292 27.73 -0.24 20.97
CA THR A 292 29.03 -0.83 21.32
C THR A 292 30.11 -0.14 20.50
N GLY A 293 30.87 0.75 21.16
CA GLY A 293 31.72 1.71 20.46
C GLY A 293 30.87 2.67 19.61
N GLU A 294 31.14 2.68 18.30
CA GLU A 294 30.40 3.47 17.30
C GLU A 294 29.28 2.68 16.60
N THR A 295 29.16 1.38 16.89
CA THR A 295 28.16 0.51 16.28
C THR A 295 26.87 0.50 17.10
N ILE A 296 25.73 0.63 16.42
CA ILE A 296 24.40 0.51 17.06
C ILE A 296 24.10 -0.98 17.25
N ASN A 297 23.64 -1.35 18.44
CA ASN A 297 23.20 -2.71 18.70
C ASN A 297 21.71 -2.83 18.40
N TYR A 298 21.38 -3.74 17.48
CA TYR A 298 20.02 -4.06 17.11
C TYR A 298 19.64 -5.43 17.66
N LYS A 299 18.42 -5.55 18.20
CA LYS A 299 17.80 -6.83 18.56
C LYS A 299 16.70 -7.16 17.54
N PRO A 300 16.56 -8.44 17.13
CA PRO A 300 15.45 -8.86 16.31
C PRO A 300 14.14 -8.77 17.09
N VAL A 301 13.05 -8.46 16.40
CA VAL A 301 11.71 -8.40 16.98
C VAL A 301 11.11 -9.80 17.14
N ASP A 302 10.50 -10.06 18.31
CA ASP A 302 9.60 -11.19 18.54
C ASP A 302 8.18 -10.81 18.08
N PHE A 303 7.71 -11.48 17.02
CA PHE A 303 6.39 -11.27 16.42
C PHE A 303 5.31 -12.21 16.98
N ARG A 304 5.58 -12.98 18.04
CA ARG A 304 4.55 -13.84 18.65
C ARG A 304 3.40 -13.01 19.20
N GLY A 305 2.20 -13.22 18.64
CA GLY A 305 1.00 -12.44 18.96
C GLY A 305 1.04 -11.01 18.42
N ALA A 306 1.87 -10.73 17.41
CA ALA A 306 1.82 -9.49 16.66
C ALA A 306 0.51 -9.39 15.86
N ASN A 307 0.06 -8.15 15.62
CA ASN A 307 -1.02 -7.87 14.68
C ASN A 307 -0.44 -7.31 13.38
N MET A 308 -1.31 -7.09 12.39
CA MET A 308 -1.02 -6.21 11.26
C MET A 308 -1.80 -4.91 11.43
N LEU A 309 -1.14 -3.79 11.11
CA LEU A 309 -1.76 -2.48 11.08
C LEU A 309 -1.69 -1.94 9.65
N ALA A 310 -2.85 -1.75 9.03
CA ALA A 310 -3.00 -1.09 7.75
C ALA A 310 -3.58 0.31 7.95
N ILE A 311 -2.97 1.30 7.31
CA ILE A 311 -3.38 2.70 7.39
C ILE A 311 -3.84 3.13 6.00
N TYR A 312 -5.07 3.58 5.93
CA TYR A 312 -5.72 4.04 4.73
C TYR A 312 -5.96 5.55 4.81
N GLU A 313 -5.56 6.27 3.77
CA GLU A 313 -5.81 7.71 3.65
C GLU A 313 -6.88 7.98 2.58
N PRO A 314 -7.67 9.05 2.74
CA PRO A 314 -8.66 9.42 1.72
C PRO A 314 -7.98 9.74 0.39
N ASP A 315 -8.51 9.21 -0.70
CA ASP A 315 -7.97 9.39 -2.04
C ASP A 315 -8.38 10.74 -2.69
N GLY A 316 -9.20 11.53 -1.99
CA GLY A 316 -9.77 12.80 -2.47
C GLY A 316 -10.96 12.65 -3.43
N MET A 317 -11.35 11.41 -3.75
CA MET A 317 -12.39 11.05 -4.72
C MET A 317 -13.53 10.23 -4.08
N GLY A 318 -13.51 10.10 -2.75
CA GLY A 318 -14.52 9.38 -1.96
C GLY A 318 -14.16 7.92 -1.68
N GLY A 319 -12.93 7.50 -1.96
CA GLY A 319 -12.37 6.22 -1.55
C GLY A 319 -11.12 6.39 -0.70
N HIS A 320 -10.37 5.30 -0.52
CA HIS A 320 -9.15 5.28 0.26
C HIS A 320 -8.01 4.57 -0.47
N THR A 321 -6.80 5.10 -0.32
CA THR A 321 -5.56 4.45 -0.75
C THR A 321 -4.82 3.86 0.44
N LEU A 322 -4.08 2.77 0.21
CA LEU A 322 -3.22 2.20 1.24
C LEU A 322 -1.99 3.11 1.41
N LYS A 323 -1.89 3.79 2.55
CA LYS A 323 -0.75 4.64 2.88
C LYS A 323 0.45 3.82 3.31
N THR A 324 0.22 2.90 4.25
CA THR A 324 1.23 1.97 4.75
C THR A 324 0.55 0.77 5.40
N MET A 325 1.23 -0.37 5.44
CA MET A 325 0.81 -1.55 6.18
C MET A 325 2.02 -2.25 6.75
N PHE A 326 1.97 -2.63 8.03
CA PHE A 326 3.12 -3.23 8.69
C PHE A 326 2.76 -4.17 9.82
N PRO A 327 3.66 -5.13 10.15
CA PRO A 327 3.52 -5.96 11.33
C PRO A 327 3.73 -5.12 12.59
N GLU A 328 2.79 -5.19 13.52
CA GLU A 328 2.78 -4.47 14.79
C GLU A 328 3.08 -5.43 15.95
N PRO A 329 4.34 -5.50 16.41
CA PRO A 329 4.76 -6.41 17.48
C PRO A 329 4.25 -5.95 18.85
N ARG A 330 4.13 -6.90 19.78
CA ARG A 330 3.80 -6.61 21.18
C ARG A 330 5.03 -6.06 21.89
N ARG A 331 4.91 -4.85 22.44
CA ARG A 331 6.01 -4.17 23.16
C ARG A 331 6.51 -5.00 24.34
N GLU A 332 5.62 -5.57 25.15
CA GLU A 332 5.99 -6.35 26.34
C GLU A 332 6.81 -7.62 26.06
N ARG A 333 6.90 -8.08 24.81
CA ARG A 333 7.76 -9.21 24.41
C ARG A 333 9.15 -8.78 23.95
N ASN A 334 9.37 -7.49 23.77
CA ASN A 334 10.53 -6.92 23.11
C ASN A 334 11.26 -5.89 24.00
N THR A 335 11.12 -5.97 25.33
CA THR A 335 11.74 -5.03 26.28
C THR A 335 13.09 -5.51 26.76
#